data_AF-A0A8S0H8B8-F1
#
_entry.id   AF-A0A8S0H8B8-F1
#
_cell.length_a   1.000
_cell.length_b   1.000
_cell.length_c   1.000
_cell.angle_alpha   90.00
_cell.angle_beta   90.00
_cell.angle_gamma   90.00
#
_symmetry.space_group_name_H-M   'P 1'
#
loop_
_entity.id
_entity.type
_entity.pdbx_description
1 polymer ?
#
loop_
_entity_poly.entity_id
_entity_poly.type
_entity_poly.pdbx_seq_one_letter_code
_entity_poly.pdbx_strand_id
1 'polypeptide(L)' 'MSAARYLDGKMREIRSSGKVIGADRIAVMAALNITHDLLHRQERPDVQASATTREQVRDLLERVDLVLATDSDTSKADS' A
#
# COMPACT_ATOMS: atom_id res chain seq x y z
N MET A 1 -6.21 9.98 20.54
CA MET A 1 -4.86 10.45 20.97
C MET A 1 -3.71 10.01 20.06
N SER A 2 -3.90 9.12 19.09
CA SER A 2 -2.79 8.61 18.26
C SER A 2 -2.11 9.67 17.38
N ALA A 3 -2.89 10.59 16.78
CA ALA A 3 -2.35 11.68 15.98
C ALA A 3 -1.44 12.63 16.79
N ALA A 4 -1.85 13.00 18.01
CA ALA A 4 -1.04 13.84 18.89
C ALA A 4 0.28 13.19 19.29
N ARG A 5 0.26 11.89 19.62
CA ARG A 5 1.49 11.12 19.92
C ARG A 5 2.41 11.01 18.69
N TYR A 6 1.84 10.84 17.51
CA TYR A 6 2.61 10.77 16.27
C TYR A 6 3.28 12.11 15.95
N LEU A 7 2.54 13.21 16.08
CA LEU A 7 3.07 14.56 15.92
C LEU A 7 4.19 14.85 16.94
N ASP A 8 3.97 14.56 18.23
CA ASP A 8 5.00 14.75 19.27
C ASP A 8 6.27 13.95 18.96
N GLY A 9 6.15 12.70 18.52
CA GLY A 9 7.27 11.88 18.08
C GLY A 9 8.07 12.54 16.96
N LYS A 10 7.39 13.01 15.90
CA LYS A 10 8.04 13.71 14.77
C LYS A 10 8.67 15.03 15.18
N MET A 11 8.04 15.80 16.07
CA MET A 11 8.61 17.03 16.60
C MET A 11 9.88 16.79 17.43
N ARG A 12 9.92 15.70 18.23
CA ARG A 12 11.13 15.29 18.98
C ARG A 12 12.26 14.87 18.05
N GLU A 13 11.95 14.10 17.01
CA GLU A 13 12.91 13.66 15.99
C GLU A 13 13.58 14.87 15.31
N ILE A 14 12.78 15.82 14.82
CA ILE A 14 13.27 17.06 14.18
C ILE A 14 14.09 17.89 15.17
N ARG A 15 13.61 18.05 16.40
CA ARG A 15 14.36 18.79 17.44
C ARG A 15 15.71 18.15 17.73
N SER A 16 15.77 16.82 17.80
CA SER A 16 17.01 16.07 18.09
C SER A 16 18.06 16.22 16.99
N SER A 17 17.65 16.49 15.75
CA SER A 17 18.58 16.75 14.65
C SER A 17 19.39 18.04 14.81
N GLY A 18 18.92 18.99 15.63
CA GLY A 18 19.53 20.30 15.84
C GLY A 18 19.47 21.25 14.63
N LYS A 19 18.94 20.81 13.48
CA LYS A 19 18.91 21.58 12.23
C LYS A 19 17.83 22.65 12.16
N VAL A 20 16.79 22.53 12.99
CA VAL A 20 15.64 23.45 13.01
C VAL A 20 15.46 24.01 14.43
N ILE A 21 15.41 25.33 14.53
CA ILE A 21 15.28 26.06 15.80
C ILE A 21 13.89 26.72 15.86
N GLY A 22 13.23 26.61 17.01
CA GLY A 22 11.92 27.22 17.28
C GLY A 22 10.76 26.22 17.20
N ALA A 23 9.89 26.25 18.21
CA ALA A 23 8.78 25.29 18.35
C ALA A 23 7.79 25.34 17.18
N ASP A 24 7.43 26.53 16.71
CA ASP A 24 6.49 26.71 15.59
C ASP A 24 7.05 26.11 14.29
N ARG A 25 8.34 26.34 14.01
CA ARG A 25 9.01 25.78 12.83
C ARG A 25 9.10 24.26 12.92
N ILE A 26 9.38 23.72 14.10
CA ILE A 26 9.38 22.27 14.35
C ILE A 26 7.98 21.69 14.12
N ALA A 27 6.92 22.36 14.58
CA ALA A 27 5.54 21.91 14.37
C ALA A 27 5.15 21.91 12.89
N VAL A 28 5.49 22.96 12.14
CA VAL A 28 5.24 23.05 10.69
C VAL A 28 5.99 21.95 9.94
N MET A 29 7.28 21.76 10.23
CA MET A 29 8.10 20.71 9.60
C MET A 29 7.58 19.30 9.94
N ALA A 30 7.14 19.07 11.17
CA ALA A 30 6.55 17.79 11.56
C ALA A 30 5.24 17.53 10.80
N ALA A 31 4.36 18.53 10.70
CA ALA A 31 3.12 18.42 9.92
C ALA A 31 3.38 18.16 8.43
N LEU A 32 4.39 18.80 7.86
CA LEU A 32 4.78 18.61 6.46
C LEU A 32 5.33 17.20 6.21
N ASN A 33 6.21 16.71 7.09
CA ASN A 33 6.73 15.33 7.00
C ASN A 33 5.61 14.29 7.13
N ILE A 34 4.67 14.51 8.04
CA ILE A 34 3.53 13.59 8.22
C ILE A 34 2.65 13.59 6.96
N THR A 35 2.34 14.76 6.41
CA THR A 35 1.58 14.88 5.16
C THR A 35 2.29 14.17 4.01
N HIS A 36 3.60 14.37 3.89
CA HIS A 36 4.44 13.71 2.91
C HIS A 36 4.36 12.17 3.03
N ASP A 37 4.51 11.64 4.24
CA ASP A 37 4.41 10.20 4.50
C ASP A 37 3.03 9.64 4.11
N LEU A 38 1.96 10.38 4.37
CA LEU A 38 0.60 9.97 4.02
C LEU A 38 0.38 9.95 2.51
N LEU A 39 0.86 10.96 1.79
CA LEU A 39 0.78 10.99 0.32
C LEU A 39 1.59 9.86 -0.32
N HIS A 40 2.81 9.61 0.15
CA HIS A 40 3.64 8.50 -0.32
C HIS A 40 3.03 7.13 -0.02
N ARG A 41 2.37 7.01 1.14
CA ARG A 41 1.59 5.83 1.50
C ARG A 41 0.27 5.73 0.74
N GLN A 42 -0.21 6.75 0.04
CA GLN A 42 -1.38 6.60 -0.82
C GLN A 42 -0.96 6.13 -2.21
N GLU A 43 0.19 6.59 -2.70
CA GLU A 43 0.70 6.23 -4.02
C GLU A 43 1.19 4.77 -4.12
N ARG A 44 1.71 4.19 -3.03
CA ARG A 44 2.33 2.84 -3.07
C ARG A 44 1.42 1.62 -2.84
N PRO A 45 0.53 1.59 -1.83
CA PRO A 45 -0.20 0.37 -1.50
C PRO A 45 -1.30 0.07 -2.50
N ASP A 46 -1.94 1.08 -3.10
CA ASP A 46 -3.01 0.86 -4.07
C ASP A 46 -2.47 0.21 -5.35
N VAL A 47 -1.29 0.62 -5.81
CA VAL A 47 -0.69 0.08 -7.03
C VAL A 47 -0.19 -1.35 -6.83
N GLN A 48 0.53 -1.63 -5.74
CA GLN A 48 1.17 -2.94 -5.55
C GLN A 48 0.18 -4.03 -5.09
N ALA A 49 -0.74 -3.70 -4.19
CA ALA A 49 -1.74 -4.65 -3.71
C ALA A 49 -2.79 -4.93 -4.81
N SER A 50 -3.19 -3.92 -5.59
CA SER A 50 -4.11 -4.11 -6.71
C SER A 50 -3.47 -4.91 -7.85
N ALA A 51 -2.20 -4.66 -8.17
CA ALA A 51 -1.49 -5.41 -9.21
C ALA A 51 -1.35 -6.90 -8.87
N THR A 52 -0.88 -7.22 -7.65
CA THR A 52 -0.73 -8.61 -7.18
C THR A 52 -2.07 -9.34 -7.11
N THR A 53 -3.12 -8.67 -6.61
CA THR A 53 -4.47 -9.25 -6.55
C THR A 53 -5.02 -9.51 -7.96
N ARG A 54 -4.82 -8.59 -8.91
CA ARG A 54 -5.25 -8.79 -10.31
C ARG A 54 -4.53 -9.95 -10.98
N GLU A 55 -3.24 -10.10 -10.74
CA GLU A 55 -2.44 -11.20 -11.29
C GLU A 55 -2.91 -12.56 -10.74
N GLN A 56 -3.15 -12.64 -9.42
CA GLN A 56 -3.72 -13.84 -8.79
C GLN A 56 -5.11 -14.20 -9.33
N VAL A 57 -5.97 -13.20 -9.54
CA VAL A 57 -7.31 -13.41 -10.14
C VAL A 57 -7.18 -13.94 -11.57
N ARG A 58 -6.26 -13.39 -12.36
CA ARG A 58 -6.02 -13.83 -13.73
C ARG A 58 -5.52 -15.29 -13.77
N ASP A 59 -4.55 -15.64 -12.94
CA ASP A 59 -4.04 -17.02 -12.83
C ASP A 59 -5.16 -18.00 -12.44
N LEU A 60 -6.06 -17.60 -11.54
CA LEU A 60 -7.20 -18.42 -11.17
C LEU A 60 -8.15 -18.64 -12.35
N LEU A 61 -8.43 -17.58 -13.11
CA LEU A 61 -9.29 -17.66 -14.30
C LEU A 61 -8.69 -18.58 -15.37
N GLU A 62 -7.39 -18.44 -15.67
CA GLU A 62 -6.72 -19.31 -16.65
C GLU A 62 -6.76 -20.79 -16.22
N ARG A 63 -6.61 -21.08 -14.92
CA ARG A 63 -6.74 -22.45 -14.40
C ARG A 63 -8.16 -23.00 -14.49
N VAL A 64 -9.18 -22.17 -14.24
CA VAL A 64 -10.59 -22.57 -14.40
C VAL A 64 -10.88 -22.87 -15.87
N ASP A 65 -10.44 -22.02 -16.79
CA ASP A 65 -10.62 -22.21 -18.23
C ASP A 65 -9.93 -23.49 -18.72
N LEU A 66 -8.72 -23.78 -18.22
CA LEU A 66 -8.00 -25.04 -18.51
C LEU A 66 -8.77 -26.28 -18.06
N VAL A 67 -9.33 -26.26 -16.85
CA VAL A 67 -10.11 -27.38 -16.30
C VAL A 67 -11.42 -27.57 -17.09
N LEU A 68 -12.10 -26.48 -17.43
CA LEU A 68 -13.32 -26.54 -18.24
C LEU A 68 -13.07 -27.07 -19.65
N ALA A 69 -11.93 -26.69 -20.26
CA ALA A 69 -11.54 -27.20 -21.57
C ALA A 69 -11.27 -28.71 -21.53
N THR A 70 -10.50 -29.21 -20.55
CA THR A 70 -10.24 -30.65 -20.44
C THR A 70 -11.50 -31.46 -20.12
N ASP A 71 -12.42 -30.95 -19.30
CA ASP A 71 -13.69 -31.63 -19.03
C ASP A 71 -14.56 -31.72 -20.29
N SER A 72 -14.59 -30.65 -21.10
CA SER A 72 -15.34 -30.64 -22.37
C SER A 72 -14.79 -31.62 -23.42
N ASP A 73 -13.48 -31.86 -23.43
CA ASP A 73 -12.85 -32.86 -24.31
C ASP A 73 -13.10 -34.30 -23.82
N THR A 74 -13.10 -34.54 -22.50
CA THR A 74 -13.44 -35.87 -21.96
C THR A 74 -14.89 -36.26 -22.22
N SER A 75 -15.84 -35.31 -22.19
CA SER A 75 -17.25 -35.57 -22.53
C SER A 75 -17.50 -35.88 -24.00
N LYS A 76 -16.62 -35.45 -24.92
CA LYS A 76 -16.73 -35.70 -26.37
C LYS A 76 -16.12 -37.03 -26.81
N ALA A 77 -15.21 -37.59 -26.02
CA ALA A 77 -14.53 -38.85 -26.32
C ALA A 77 -15.34 -40.10 -25.94
N ASP A 78 -16.40 -39.95 -25.12
CA ASP A 78 -17.23 -41.03 -24.58
C ASP A 78 -18.63 -41.11 -25.26
N SER A 79 -18.82 -40.45 -26.41
CA SER A 79 -20.03 -40.52 -27.28
C SER A 79 -19.65 -40.88 -28.71
#